data_AF-A0A432JM42-F1
#
_entry.id   AF-A0A432JM42-F1
#
_cell.length_a   1.000
_cell.length_b   1.000
_cell.length_c   1.000
_cell.angle_alpha   90.00
_cell.angle_beta   90.00
_cell.angle_gamma   90.00
#
_symmetry.space_group_name_H-M   'P 1'
#
loop_
_entity.id
_entity.type
_entity.pdbx_description
1 polymer ?
#
loop_
_entity_poly.entity_id
_entity_poly.type
_entity_poly.pdbx_seq_one_letter_code
_entity_poly.pdbx_strand_id
1 'polypeptide(L)'
;MKYLLFFILTISLNIRIFAQSEVQFDNESRAIYILDMAKYIEWPENIKSKFFRVGVLERDSALFQNMQLQASKRKTLHNKPIKVFLFNNESQIQDIDIIFFKKTDHFDISHVFEMIGGKPILMITEGYPYHMSMINFIVIDGHKSYEVNKNKITAAGLKPLELFVLSGVKSEADWSKLYEESVIKLAQEQRIVTSQRKQIKEQQAEIDKQLKTIKAQKKEIAKQLAHLEQLNRDIEQKQRVIAQSRKKLRLQKQQMQLQAAKLDSQQTALNNQRAEMERQSVILKKQQQNIAEGERAIAQQQKKINQQLAKIEQQQLILYLSIVFILLFAGLGYFIYRSYKIKKQANIALEQKNALIEKQNIEITEQRDVAREQRDRIAVQKKEIMDSIIYARRIQKAILPNIEMIKESLQHFFILFKPRDIVSGDFYWESRIDDEIIIIAADCTGHGVPGAFMSMLGVTFLNEIVNSKRITQPGKILDLLREKVIHSLNQKHDNPLRDGMDISVINYNFSTKQVSFAGANNPLFIIHDGELIEVKADKMPIALYDKMVSFSNKEVELHTGDCLYIFSDGYVDQFGGPKDKKFMKKRFKNLLLENYQRPMEEQKEILEKAYDDWKGDGEQVDDVLVIGIKI
;
A
#
# COMPACT_ATOMS: atom_id res chain seq x y z
N MET A 1 47.59 -11.34 3.77
CA MET A 1 48.09 -10.08 3.18
C MET A 1 46.96 -9.45 2.39
N LYS A 2 46.48 -8.27 2.85
CA LYS A 2 45.71 -7.22 2.12
C LYS A 2 44.48 -7.71 1.31
N TYR A 3 43.23 -7.48 1.69
CA TYR A 3 42.62 -6.19 2.03
C TYR A 3 41.45 -6.39 3.02
N LEU A 4 41.68 -5.98 4.27
CA LEU A 4 40.68 -5.92 5.33
C LEU A 4 40.97 -4.63 6.11
N LEU A 5 40.59 -3.47 5.55
CA LEU A 5 40.65 -2.16 6.22
C LEU A 5 40.13 -1.11 5.23
N PHE A 6 38.84 -0.74 5.35
CA PHE A 6 38.33 0.63 5.25
C PHE A 6 36.80 0.58 5.21
N PHE A 7 36.17 0.65 6.38
CA PHE A 7 34.84 1.26 6.52
C PHE A 7 34.66 1.77 7.96
N ILE A 8 35.51 2.73 8.33
CA ILE A 8 35.15 3.74 9.32
C ILE A 8 34.41 4.80 8.51
N LEU A 9 33.08 4.73 8.48
CA LEU A 9 32.25 5.87 8.09
C LEU A 9 31.35 6.19 9.27
N THR A 10 31.81 7.18 10.01
CA THR A 10 31.08 8.05 10.93
C THR A 10 29.59 8.13 10.60
N ILE A 11 28.76 7.53 11.44
CA ILE A 11 27.36 7.94 11.60
C ILE A 11 27.42 9.24 12.41
N SER A 12 27.67 10.36 11.72
CA SER A 12 27.31 11.68 12.23
C SER A 12 25.79 11.75 12.17
N LEU A 13 25.18 11.37 13.29
CA LEU A 13 23.77 11.59 13.57
C LEU A 13 23.55 13.11 13.53
N ASN A 14 23.19 13.63 12.37
CA ASN A 14 22.66 14.98 12.22
C ASN A 14 21.27 14.96 12.86
N ILE A 15 21.22 15.00 14.19
CA ILE A 15 20.09 15.53 14.91
C ILE A 15 20.10 17.01 14.56
N ARG A 16 19.40 17.38 13.48
CA ARG A 16 18.91 18.74 13.35
C ARG A 16 17.92 18.91 14.47
N ILE A 17 18.41 19.41 15.60
CA ILE A 17 17.58 20.08 16.58
C ILE A 17 16.85 21.14 15.76
N PHE A 18 15.56 20.94 15.53
CA PHE A 18 14.67 22.01 15.09
C PHE A 18 14.67 23.01 16.26
N ALA A 19 15.67 23.89 16.28
CA ALA A 19 15.54 25.15 16.97
C ALA A 19 14.42 25.86 16.22
N GLN A 20 13.25 25.90 16.84
CA GLN A 20 12.15 26.76 16.44
C GLN A 20 12.76 28.16 16.40
N SER A 21 13.08 28.67 15.21
CA SER A 21 13.62 30.02 15.06
C SER A 21 12.53 30.95 15.58
N GLU A 22 12.77 31.58 16.74
CA GLU A 22 11.98 32.72 17.17
C GLU A 22 11.87 33.65 15.95
N VAL A 23 10.63 34.03 15.58
CA VAL A 23 10.39 34.97 14.50
C VAL A 23 10.88 36.34 14.96
N GLN A 24 12.18 36.57 14.92
CA GLN A 24 12.79 37.87 15.19
C GLN A 24 12.79 38.70 13.91
N PHE A 25 12.88 40.03 14.04
CA PHE A 25 13.23 40.86 12.90
C PHE A 25 14.64 40.46 12.43
N ASP A 26 14.82 40.14 11.16
CA ASP A 26 16.14 40.06 10.54
C ASP A 26 16.62 41.46 10.15
N ASN A 27 17.92 41.65 9.93
CA ASN A 27 18.49 42.98 9.65
C ASN A 27 17.96 43.62 8.36
N GLU A 28 17.57 42.82 7.37
CA GLU A 28 16.96 43.33 6.14
C GLU A 28 15.56 43.89 6.42
N SER A 29 14.73 43.12 7.12
CA SER A 29 13.42 43.55 7.60
C SER A 29 13.53 44.81 8.44
N ARG A 30 14.42 44.86 9.44
CA ARG A 30 14.64 46.05 10.27
C ARG A 30 14.85 47.29 9.42
N ALA A 31 15.74 47.20 8.42
CA ALA A 31 16.07 48.32 7.57
C ALA A 31 14.88 48.82 6.73
N ILE A 32 14.04 47.90 6.24
CA ILE A 32 12.81 48.23 5.50
C ILE A 32 11.82 48.96 6.42
N TYR A 33 11.52 48.38 7.59
CA TYR A 33 10.54 48.93 8.53
C TYR A 33 10.95 50.31 9.04
N ILE A 34 12.22 50.51 9.43
CA ILE A 34 12.75 51.82 9.88
C ILE A 34 12.49 52.90 8.82
N LEU A 35 12.81 52.62 7.55
CA LEU A 35 12.64 53.59 6.46
C LEU A 35 11.17 53.77 6.03
N ASP A 36 10.31 52.77 6.20
CA ASP A 36 8.87 52.91 5.92
C ASP A 36 8.14 53.70 7.00
N MET A 37 8.44 53.46 8.27
CA MET A 37 7.84 54.20 9.38
C MET A 37 8.15 55.70 9.29
N ALA A 38 9.35 56.04 8.87
CA ALA A 38 9.77 57.41 8.68
C ALA A 38 8.90 58.20 7.66
N LYS A 39 8.22 57.54 6.72
CA LYS A 39 7.32 58.19 5.77
C LYS A 39 6.06 58.75 6.43
N TYR A 40 5.67 58.16 7.57
CA TYR A 40 4.46 58.51 8.29
C TYR A 40 4.70 59.48 9.44
N ILE A 41 5.90 60.04 9.53
CA ILE A 41 6.27 61.06 10.50
C ILE A 41 6.65 62.34 9.74
N GLU A 42 6.12 63.48 10.17
CA GLU A 42 6.49 64.79 9.66
C GLU A 42 7.49 65.46 10.60
N TRP A 43 8.56 66.01 10.01
CA TRP A 43 9.56 66.81 10.70
C TRP A 43 9.27 68.32 10.52
N PRO A 44 9.62 69.18 11.49
CA PRO A 44 9.51 70.63 11.36
C PRO A 44 10.21 71.21 10.11
N GLU A 45 9.56 72.14 9.41
CA GLU A 45 10.04 72.72 8.12
C GLU A 45 11.36 73.50 8.23
N ASN A 46 11.75 73.90 9.43
CA ASN A 46 12.96 74.65 9.75
C ASN A 46 14.26 73.80 9.73
N ILE A 47 14.20 72.50 9.44
CA ILE A 47 15.40 71.64 9.32
C ILE A 47 16.00 71.75 7.91
N LYS A 48 16.89 72.74 7.73
CA LYS A 48 17.64 73.03 6.49
C LYS A 48 18.78 72.03 6.19
N SER A 49 18.54 70.72 6.29
CA SER A 49 19.53 69.70 5.88
C SER A 49 19.37 69.31 4.41
N LYS A 50 20.48 69.17 3.69
CA LYS A 50 20.55 68.66 2.31
C LYS A 50 20.26 67.15 2.22
N PHE A 51 20.40 66.42 3.32
CA PHE A 51 20.23 64.96 3.40
C PHE A 51 19.22 64.58 4.48
N PHE A 52 18.55 63.45 4.31
CA PHE A 52 17.83 62.77 5.38
C PHE A 52 18.78 61.78 6.06
N ARG A 53 19.03 61.95 7.35
CA ARG A 53 20.17 61.36 8.07
C ARG A 53 19.67 60.30 9.03
N VAL A 54 20.07 59.06 8.83
CA VAL A 54 19.67 57.92 9.66
C VAL A 54 20.86 57.41 10.45
N GLY A 55 20.80 57.52 11.77
CA GLY A 55 21.78 56.94 12.68
C GLY A 55 21.42 55.51 13.06
N VAL A 56 22.39 54.61 12.98
CA VAL A 56 22.32 53.26 13.55
C VAL A 56 23.35 53.21 14.66
N LEU A 57 22.89 53.01 15.89
CA LEU A 57 23.73 52.81 17.05
C LEU A 57 23.82 51.30 17.32
N GLU A 58 24.95 50.70 16.94
CA GLU A 58 25.18 49.26 17.02
C GLU A 58 26.67 48.93 17.18
N ARG A 59 27.01 47.70 17.56
CA ARG A 59 28.40 47.27 17.78
C ARG A 59 28.98 46.39 16.68
N ASP A 60 28.12 45.69 15.91
CA ASP A 60 28.53 44.67 14.94
C ASP A 60 28.40 45.11 13.46
N SER A 61 27.95 46.35 13.22
CA SER A 61 27.77 46.98 11.90
C SER A 61 26.83 46.24 10.92
N ALA A 62 26.11 45.20 11.37
CA ALA A 62 25.37 44.32 10.49
C ALA A 62 24.05 44.94 10.00
N LEU A 63 23.37 45.74 10.83
CA LEU A 63 22.19 46.48 10.40
C LEU A 63 22.58 47.68 9.53
N PHE A 64 23.69 48.35 9.82
CA PHE A 64 24.21 49.48 9.07
C PHE A 64 24.42 49.13 7.60
N GLN A 65 25.01 47.96 7.31
CA GLN A 65 25.18 47.49 5.93
C GLN A 65 23.82 47.31 5.21
N ASN A 66 22.84 46.71 5.89
CA ASN A 66 21.49 46.54 5.34
C ASN A 66 20.77 47.88 5.16
N MET A 67 20.96 48.82 6.08
CA MET A 67 20.43 50.18 5.99
C MET A 67 21.03 50.95 4.81
N GLN A 68 22.35 50.85 4.58
CA GLN A 68 22.99 51.45 3.40
C GLN A 68 22.44 50.86 2.09
N LEU A 69 22.26 49.54 2.05
CA LEU A 69 21.67 48.87 0.89
C LEU A 69 20.25 49.37 0.64
N GLN A 70 19.38 49.42 1.65
CA GLN A 70 18.00 49.91 1.48
C GLN A 70 17.93 51.41 1.16
N ALA A 71 18.80 52.22 1.75
CA ALA A 71 18.92 53.64 1.42
C ALA A 71 19.30 53.86 -0.05
N SER A 72 20.23 53.07 -0.60
CA SER A 72 20.62 53.13 -2.02
C SER A 72 19.48 52.74 -2.97
N LYS A 73 18.66 51.76 -2.59
CA LYS A 73 17.48 51.32 -3.36
C LYS A 73 16.40 52.40 -3.41
N ARG A 74 16.10 53.04 -2.26
CA ARG A 74 15.01 54.01 -2.12
C ARG A 74 15.37 55.41 -2.62
N LYS A 75 16.66 55.75 -2.71
CA LYS A 75 17.25 57.02 -3.17
C LYS A 75 16.90 58.26 -2.32
N THR A 76 15.63 58.49 -2.02
CA THR A 76 15.16 59.67 -1.26
C THR A 76 14.09 59.33 -0.23
N LEU A 77 14.05 60.11 0.85
CA LEU A 77 12.97 60.12 1.84
C LEU A 77 12.63 61.59 2.14
N HIS A 78 11.34 61.95 2.17
CA HIS A 78 10.90 63.35 2.30
C HIS A 78 11.60 64.30 1.31
N ASN A 79 11.75 63.87 0.05
CA ASN A 79 12.46 64.56 -1.04
C ASN A 79 13.94 64.90 -0.77
N LYS A 80 14.56 64.27 0.23
CA LYS A 80 16.00 64.41 0.54
C LYS A 80 16.73 63.09 0.32
N PRO A 81 17.96 63.09 -0.24
CA PRO A 81 18.76 61.88 -0.34
C PRO A 81 19.08 61.30 1.03
N ILE A 82 19.01 59.98 1.17
CA ILE A 82 19.20 59.28 2.46
C ILE A 82 20.70 59.07 2.70
N LYS A 83 21.19 59.44 3.89
CA LYS A 83 22.55 59.17 4.35
C LYS A 83 22.51 58.42 5.68
N VAL A 84 23.18 57.28 5.75
CA VAL A 84 23.21 56.42 6.94
C VAL A 84 24.53 56.63 7.68
N PHE A 85 24.47 56.77 9.00
CA PHE A 85 25.60 56.94 9.90
C PHE A 85 25.64 55.79 10.90
N LEU A 86 26.84 55.27 11.17
CA LEU A 86 27.08 54.29 12.22
C LEU A 86 27.64 55.00 13.45
N PHE A 87 27.05 54.73 14.61
CA PHE A 87 27.56 55.15 15.91
C PHE A 87 27.85 53.90 16.74
N ASN A 88 29.01 53.84 17.39
CA ASN A 88 29.36 52.73 18.27
C ASN A 88 29.19 53.10 19.76
N ASN A 89 28.87 54.38 20.04
CA ASN A 89 28.72 54.96 21.36
C ASN A 89 27.69 56.10 21.32
N GLU A 90 26.89 56.25 22.37
CA GLU A 90 25.85 57.26 22.55
C GLU A 90 26.40 58.70 22.42
N SER A 91 27.62 58.96 22.89
CA SER A 91 28.25 60.29 22.85
C SER A 91 28.59 60.77 21.43
N GLN A 92 28.55 59.89 20.43
CA GLN A 92 28.84 60.23 19.03
C GLN A 92 27.61 60.72 18.27
N ILE A 93 26.43 60.64 18.88
CA ILE A 93 25.15 60.98 18.24
C ILE A 93 25.09 62.49 18.00
N GLN A 94 25.19 62.87 16.73
CA GLN A 94 25.02 64.25 16.29
C GLN A 94 24.43 64.28 14.88
N ASP A 95 23.68 65.33 14.59
CA ASP A 95 23.24 65.64 13.23
C ASP A 95 22.53 64.49 12.50
N ILE A 96 21.49 63.93 13.12
CA ILE A 96 20.62 62.90 12.53
C ILE A 96 19.14 63.26 12.64
N ASP A 97 18.31 62.62 11.84
CA ASP A 97 16.85 62.79 11.83
C ASP A 97 16.14 61.55 12.44
N ILE A 98 16.77 60.37 12.38
CA ILE A 98 16.33 59.12 13.02
C ILE A 98 17.51 58.47 13.73
N ILE A 99 17.28 57.86 14.90
CA ILE A 99 18.22 56.95 15.58
C ILE A 99 17.57 55.59 15.82
N PHE A 100 18.28 54.51 15.49
CA PHE A 100 17.87 53.14 15.80
C PHE A 100 18.92 52.40 16.64
N PHE A 101 18.47 51.63 17.65
CA PHE A 101 19.32 50.73 18.44
C PHE A 101 18.51 49.60 19.10
N LYS A 102 19.19 48.49 19.43
CA LYS A 102 18.60 47.30 20.04
C LYS A 102 19.04 47.14 21.49
N LYS A 103 18.18 46.58 22.34
CA LYS A 103 18.53 46.25 23.74
C LYS A 103 19.67 45.23 23.84
N THR A 104 19.77 44.32 22.86
CA THR A 104 20.84 43.31 22.78
C THR A 104 22.24 43.92 22.68
N ASP A 105 22.34 45.17 22.24
CA ASP A 105 23.62 45.87 22.07
C ASP A 105 24.02 46.65 23.35
N HIS A 106 23.20 46.52 24.41
CA HIS A 106 23.41 47.04 25.77
C HIS A 106 23.53 48.57 25.88
N PHE A 107 22.83 49.32 25.03
CA PHE A 107 22.75 50.78 25.15
C PHE A 107 21.71 51.22 26.19
N ASP A 108 21.98 52.30 26.92
CA ASP A 108 20.99 52.87 27.85
C ASP A 108 20.06 53.83 27.12
N ILE A 109 18.79 53.44 27.01
CA ILE A 109 17.75 54.24 26.35
C ILE A 109 17.56 55.61 26.99
N SER A 110 17.75 55.73 28.32
CA SER A 110 17.56 56.99 29.05
C SER A 110 18.65 57.99 28.65
N HIS A 111 19.89 57.52 28.59
CA HIS A 111 21.04 58.30 28.15
C HIS A 111 20.91 58.75 26.69
N VAL A 112 20.45 57.86 25.79
CA VAL A 112 20.18 58.25 24.39
C VAL A 112 19.07 59.30 24.32
N PHE A 113 18.02 59.19 25.16
CA PHE A 113 16.92 60.15 25.21
C PHE A 113 17.39 61.53 25.67
N GLU A 114 18.29 61.60 26.65
CA GLU A 114 18.94 62.84 27.10
C GLU A 114 19.75 63.50 25.97
N MET A 115 20.52 62.71 25.21
CA MET A 115 21.37 63.21 24.11
C MET A 115 20.58 63.79 22.93
N ILE A 116 19.40 63.22 22.65
CA ILE A 116 18.50 63.70 21.59
C ILE A 116 17.45 64.70 22.10
N GLY A 117 17.40 64.96 23.41
CA GLY A 117 16.37 65.77 24.05
C GLY A 117 16.19 67.14 23.39
N GLY A 118 14.94 67.52 23.14
CA GLY A 118 14.57 68.81 22.53
C GLY A 118 14.90 68.97 21.04
N LYS A 119 15.47 67.94 20.39
CA LYS A 119 15.74 67.93 18.94
C LYS A 119 14.65 67.12 18.22
N PRO A 120 14.30 67.48 16.97
CA PRO A 120 13.35 66.73 16.15
C PRO A 120 13.98 65.46 15.59
N ILE A 121 14.30 64.51 16.47
CA ILE A 121 14.93 63.21 16.15
C ILE A 121 13.97 62.10 16.54
N LEU A 122 13.65 61.21 15.60
CA LEU A 122 12.80 60.06 15.87
C LEU A 122 13.63 58.91 16.46
N MET A 123 13.26 58.44 17.64
CA MET A 123 13.89 57.30 18.31
C MET A 123 13.12 56.00 18.03
N ILE A 124 13.75 55.06 17.33
CA ILE A 124 13.20 53.72 17.08
C ILE A 124 14.06 52.69 17.81
N THR A 125 13.44 51.75 18.51
CA THR A 125 14.17 50.74 19.29
C THR A 125 13.64 49.33 19.08
N GLU A 126 14.37 48.34 19.56
CA GLU A 126 13.93 46.94 19.61
C GLU A 126 14.28 46.29 20.94
N GLY A 127 13.32 45.58 21.52
CA GLY A 127 13.52 44.79 22.74
C GLY A 127 13.52 45.58 24.05
N TYR A 128 13.25 46.89 24.03
CA TYR A 128 13.09 47.69 25.25
C TYR A 128 11.69 47.53 25.85
N PRO A 129 11.53 47.76 27.17
CA PRO A 129 10.21 47.76 27.82
C PRO A 129 9.22 48.75 27.18
N TYR A 130 7.93 48.45 27.36
CA TYR A 130 6.83 49.23 26.85
C TYR A 130 6.96 50.72 27.25
N HIS A 131 6.61 51.62 26.33
CA HIS A 131 6.65 53.07 26.47
C HIS A 131 8.02 53.73 26.68
N MET A 132 9.13 52.98 26.61
CA MET A 132 10.45 53.59 26.79
C MET A 132 10.93 54.40 25.58
N SER A 133 10.58 54.01 24.34
CA SER A 133 10.95 54.73 23.11
C SER A 133 9.75 55.42 22.45
N MET A 134 9.99 56.08 21.30
CA MET A 134 8.93 56.64 20.47
C MET A 134 8.26 55.57 19.60
N ILE A 135 9.06 54.66 19.05
CA ILE A 135 8.60 53.46 18.35
C ILE A 135 9.46 52.28 18.82
N ASN A 136 8.83 51.17 19.21
CA ASN A 136 9.53 49.97 19.66
C ASN A 136 9.09 48.75 18.85
N PHE A 137 10.03 48.01 18.24
CA PHE A 137 9.73 46.77 17.53
C PHE A 137 9.44 45.65 18.53
N ILE A 138 8.32 44.97 18.32
CA ILE A 138 7.84 43.86 19.15
C ILE A 138 7.37 42.70 18.28
N VAL A 139 7.41 41.49 18.82
CA VAL A 139 6.91 40.28 18.15
C VAL A 139 5.78 39.74 19.01
N ILE A 140 4.59 39.59 18.43
CA ILE A 140 3.40 39.06 19.12
C ILE A 140 2.93 37.83 18.33
N ASP A 141 2.88 36.67 18.98
CA ASP A 141 2.44 35.39 18.38
C ASP A 141 3.13 35.04 17.04
N GLY A 142 4.42 35.37 16.91
CA GLY A 142 5.18 35.13 15.68
C GLY A 142 4.94 36.16 14.57
N HIS A 143 4.13 37.20 14.82
CA HIS A 143 3.93 38.32 13.91
C HIS A 143 4.79 39.53 14.33
N LYS A 144 5.54 40.07 13.36
CA LYS A 144 6.33 41.30 13.48
C LYS A 144 5.37 42.50 13.64
N SER A 145 5.46 43.20 14.77
CA SER A 145 4.61 44.35 15.10
C SER A 145 5.44 45.48 15.74
N TYR A 146 4.80 46.57 16.12
CA TYR A 146 5.46 47.71 16.76
C TYR A 146 4.52 48.44 17.72
N GLU A 147 5.13 48.98 18.76
CA GLU A 147 4.54 49.95 19.67
C GLU A 147 4.77 51.37 19.14
N VAL A 148 3.79 52.26 19.29
CA VAL A 148 3.94 53.69 19.00
C VAL A 148 3.55 54.52 20.21
N ASN A 149 4.47 55.37 20.68
CA ASN A 149 4.22 56.35 21.73
C ASN A 149 4.03 57.76 21.12
N LYS A 150 2.78 58.09 20.79
CA LYS A 150 2.40 59.39 20.19
C LYS A 150 2.87 60.58 21.03
N ASN A 151 2.80 60.48 22.36
CA ASN A 151 3.14 61.57 23.27
C ASN A 151 4.64 61.90 23.19
N LYS A 152 5.51 60.88 23.17
CA LYS A 152 6.97 61.08 23.02
C LYS A 152 7.36 61.60 21.64
N ILE A 153 6.70 61.12 20.57
CA ILE A 153 6.91 61.64 19.21
C ILE A 153 6.57 63.14 19.16
N THR A 154 5.40 63.50 19.69
CA THR A 154 4.92 64.89 19.68
C THR A 154 5.79 65.80 20.56
N ALA A 155 6.27 65.30 21.70
CA ALA A 155 7.19 66.04 22.59
C ALA A 155 8.55 66.34 21.94
N ALA A 156 8.99 65.52 20.97
CA ALA A 156 10.19 65.80 20.16
C ALA A 156 9.94 66.81 19.03
N GLY A 157 8.73 67.35 18.89
CA GLY A 157 8.36 68.28 17.83
C GLY A 157 8.05 67.61 16.49
N LEU A 158 7.87 66.28 16.47
CA LEU A 158 7.49 65.50 15.29
C LEU A 158 5.98 65.29 15.25
N LYS A 159 5.38 65.16 14.05
CA LYS A 159 3.95 64.88 13.89
C LYS A 159 3.73 63.52 13.23
N PRO A 160 3.24 62.50 13.96
CA PRO A 160 2.92 61.20 13.37
C PRO A 160 1.55 61.25 12.67
N LEU A 161 1.43 60.63 11.49
CA LEU A 161 0.17 60.46 10.80
C LEU A 161 -0.80 59.62 11.65
N GLU A 162 -2.06 60.05 11.76
CA GLU A 162 -3.03 59.42 12.67
C GLU A 162 -3.29 57.95 12.33
N LEU A 163 -3.36 57.61 11.04
CA LEU A 163 -3.54 56.23 10.57
C LEU A 163 -2.36 55.31 10.98
N PHE A 164 -1.14 55.84 11.00
CA PHE A 164 0.05 55.10 11.43
C PHE A 164 0.05 54.82 12.94
N VAL A 165 -0.43 55.77 13.74
CA VAL A 165 -0.61 55.57 15.18
C VAL A 165 -1.71 54.53 15.44
N LEU A 166 -2.76 54.49 14.60
CA LEU A 166 -3.85 53.53 14.72
C LEU A 166 -3.43 52.07 14.49
N SER A 167 -2.39 51.83 13.71
CA SER A 167 -1.88 50.48 13.38
C SER A 167 -0.88 49.90 14.39
N GLY A 168 -0.42 50.67 15.39
CA GLY A 168 0.50 50.20 16.44
C GLY A 168 -0.20 49.77 17.73
N VAL A 169 0.49 49.03 18.61
CA VAL A 169 -0.03 48.62 19.94
C VAL A 169 -0.01 49.80 20.93
N LYS A 170 -1.17 50.11 21.55
CA LYS A 170 -1.42 51.40 22.23
C LYS A 170 -1.60 51.37 23.75
N SER A 171 -1.91 50.22 24.35
CA SER A 171 -2.19 50.15 25.78
C SER A 171 -1.55 48.95 26.47
N GLU A 172 -1.17 49.13 27.75
CA GLU A 172 -0.66 48.08 28.63
C GLU A 172 -1.70 46.98 28.88
N ALA A 173 -3.00 47.32 28.85
CA ALA A 173 -4.09 46.36 29.00
C ALA A 173 -4.23 45.40 27.80
N ASP A 174 -4.04 45.90 26.57
CA ASP A 174 -4.01 45.05 25.37
C ASP A 174 -2.76 44.15 25.35
N TRP A 175 -1.63 44.66 25.84
CA TRP A 175 -0.37 43.90 25.92
C TRP A 175 -0.40 42.82 27.01
N SER A 176 -0.88 43.14 28.21
CA SER A 176 -1.01 42.18 29.32
C SER A 176 -1.99 41.05 28.99
N LYS A 177 -3.10 41.35 28.31
CA LYS A 177 -4.07 40.33 27.90
C LYS A 177 -3.49 39.37 26.85
N LEU A 178 -2.81 39.91 25.83
CA LEU A 178 -2.12 39.09 24.81
C LEU A 178 -0.95 38.28 25.41
N TYR A 179 -0.23 38.85 26.38
CA TYR A 179 0.85 38.15 27.08
C TYR A 179 0.35 37.03 28.00
N GLU A 180 -0.73 37.25 28.77
CA GLU A 180 -1.32 36.19 29.59
C GLU A 180 -1.91 35.05 28.75
N GLU A 181 -2.62 35.36 27.67
CA GLU A 181 -3.17 34.36 26.76
C GLU A 181 -2.08 33.53 26.08
N SER A 182 -0.98 34.16 25.65
CA SER A 182 0.16 33.46 25.03
C SER A 182 0.95 32.61 26.03
N VAL A 183 1.13 33.05 27.27
CA VAL A 183 1.79 32.25 28.34
C VAL A 183 0.96 31.01 28.68
N ILE A 184 -0.36 31.13 28.79
CA ILE A 184 -1.26 29.99 29.05
C ILE A 184 -1.21 29.00 27.88
N LYS A 185 -1.25 29.49 26.64
CA LYS A 185 -1.19 28.68 25.43
C LYS A 185 0.15 27.94 25.31
N LEU A 186 1.26 28.62 25.59
CA LEU A 186 2.60 28.03 25.58
C LEU A 186 2.74 26.92 26.62
N ALA A 187 2.19 27.10 27.83
CA ALA A 187 2.20 26.08 28.86
C ALA A 187 1.36 24.83 28.47
N GLN A 188 0.24 25.03 27.76
CA GLN A 188 -0.55 23.93 27.21
C GLN A 188 0.20 23.17 26.11
N GLU A 189 0.82 23.90 25.17
CA GLU A 189 1.62 23.31 24.09
C GLU A 189 2.83 22.53 24.62
N GLN A 190 3.53 23.04 25.63
CA GLN A 190 4.63 22.32 26.28
C GLN A 190 4.18 21.01 26.92
N ARG A 191 2.98 20.97 27.53
CA ARG A 191 2.41 19.73 28.07
C ARG A 191 2.08 18.73 26.96
N ILE A 192 1.51 19.19 25.85
CA ILE A 192 1.21 18.36 24.67
C ILE A 192 2.50 17.77 24.09
N VAL A 193 3.52 18.60 23.86
CA VAL A 193 4.81 18.15 23.32
C VAL A 193 5.48 17.14 24.25
N THR A 194 5.42 17.36 25.57
CA THR A 194 5.97 16.42 26.55
C THR A 194 5.24 15.08 26.54
N SER A 195 3.90 15.10 26.43
CA SER A 195 3.06 13.91 26.30
C SER A 195 3.37 13.15 25.00
N GLN A 196 3.44 13.84 23.86
CA GLN A 196 3.79 13.26 22.57
C GLN A 196 5.19 12.64 22.57
N ARG A 197 6.19 13.30 23.17
CA ARG A 197 7.55 12.75 23.31
C ARG A 197 7.56 11.46 24.13
N LYS A 198 6.75 11.38 25.19
CA LYS A 198 6.61 10.15 25.97
C LYS A 198 6.00 9.02 25.13
N GLN A 199 4.92 9.33 24.40
CA GLN A 199 4.25 8.36 23.53
C GLN A 199 5.14 7.85 22.40
N ILE A 200 5.92 8.73 21.77
CA ILE A 200 6.91 8.35 20.74
C ILE A 200 7.97 7.41 21.33
N LYS A 201 8.44 7.68 22.56
CA LYS A 201 9.43 6.82 23.23
C LYS A 201 8.87 5.43 23.54
N GLU A 202 7.60 5.33 23.94
CA GLU A 202 6.90 4.06 24.15
C GLU A 202 6.70 3.31 22.82
N GLN A 203 6.30 4.00 21.75
CA GLN A 203 6.18 3.43 20.42
C GLN A 203 7.52 2.91 19.89
N GLN A 204 8.61 3.66 20.09
CA GLN A 204 9.94 3.23 19.67
C GLN A 204 10.39 1.94 20.37
N ALA A 205 10.11 1.82 21.68
CA ALA A 205 10.40 0.61 22.43
C ALA A 205 9.60 -0.62 21.92
N GLU A 206 8.35 -0.41 21.53
CA GLU A 206 7.52 -1.47 20.94
C GLU A 206 8.00 -1.88 19.54
N ILE A 207 8.40 -0.92 18.70
CA ILE A 207 9.00 -1.19 17.39
C ILE A 207 10.28 -2.03 17.54
N ASP A 208 11.16 -1.68 18.49
CA ASP A 208 12.39 -2.43 18.74
C ASP A 208 12.11 -3.89 19.19
N LYS A 209 11.05 -4.09 19.96
CA LYS A 209 10.58 -5.41 20.36
C LYS A 209 10.04 -6.20 19.16
N GLN A 210 9.23 -5.58 18.31
CA GLN A 210 8.72 -6.20 17.09
C GLN A 210 9.85 -6.59 16.12
N LEU A 211 10.86 -5.73 15.94
CA LEU A 211 12.03 -6.02 15.10
C LEU A 211 12.81 -7.25 15.60
N LYS A 212 12.96 -7.42 16.92
CA LYS A 212 13.56 -8.63 17.50
C LYS A 212 12.73 -9.88 17.19
N THR A 213 11.41 -9.79 17.30
CA THR A 213 10.50 -10.90 16.97
C THR A 213 10.59 -11.28 15.49
N ILE A 214 10.56 -10.30 14.57
CA ILE A 214 10.70 -10.53 13.13
C ILE A 214 12.04 -11.21 12.81
N LYS A 215 13.13 -10.78 13.46
CA LYS A 215 14.45 -11.40 13.28
C LYS A 215 14.47 -12.86 13.73
N ALA A 216 13.80 -13.19 14.84
CA ALA A 216 13.66 -14.56 15.31
C ALA A 216 12.82 -15.41 14.33
N GLN A 217 11.69 -14.88 13.86
CA GLN A 217 10.82 -15.54 12.87
C GLN A 217 11.54 -15.80 11.54
N LYS A 218 12.32 -14.84 11.02
CA LYS A 218 13.14 -15.02 9.81
C LYS A 218 14.13 -16.18 9.95
N LYS A 219 14.76 -16.31 11.13
CA LYS A 219 15.68 -17.42 11.41
C LYS A 219 14.96 -18.77 11.40
N GLU A 220 13.74 -18.81 11.91
CA GLU A 220 12.92 -20.03 11.93
C GLU A 220 12.44 -20.41 10.52
N ILE A 221 11.99 -19.45 9.72
CA ILE A 221 11.62 -19.66 8.31
C ILE A 221 12.81 -20.22 7.51
N ALA A 222 14.02 -19.71 7.75
CA ALA A 222 15.22 -20.22 7.08
C ALA A 222 15.51 -21.69 7.42
N LYS A 223 15.27 -22.12 8.67
CA LYS A 223 15.38 -23.54 9.04
C LYS A 223 14.31 -24.40 8.36
N GLN A 224 13.09 -23.91 8.30
CA GLN A 224 11.97 -24.62 7.65
C GLN A 224 12.22 -24.80 6.15
N LEU A 225 12.74 -23.77 5.46
CA LEU A 225 13.14 -23.86 4.06
C LEU A 225 14.23 -24.93 3.84
N ALA A 226 15.27 -24.95 4.67
CA ALA A 226 16.32 -25.97 4.59
C ALA A 226 15.76 -27.40 4.80
N HIS A 227 14.79 -27.55 5.71
CA HIS A 227 14.13 -28.83 5.93
C HIS A 227 13.26 -29.27 4.74
N LEU A 228 12.52 -28.33 4.13
CA LEU A 228 11.71 -28.59 2.94
C LEU A 228 12.56 -29.03 1.74
N GLU A 229 13.72 -28.40 1.53
CA GLU A 229 14.65 -28.82 0.48
C GLU A 229 15.15 -30.26 0.69
N GLN A 230 15.42 -30.64 1.94
CA GLN A 230 15.82 -32.01 2.26
C GLN A 230 14.70 -33.01 1.99
N LEU A 231 13.46 -32.68 2.39
CA LEU A 231 12.31 -33.53 2.14
C LEU A 231 12.06 -33.72 0.64
N ASN A 232 12.23 -32.66 -0.16
CA ASN A 232 12.05 -32.71 -1.60
C ASN A 232 13.08 -33.64 -2.27
N ARG A 233 14.35 -33.59 -1.83
CA ARG A 233 15.39 -34.54 -2.27
C ARG A 233 15.02 -35.99 -1.95
N ASP A 234 14.47 -36.26 -0.77
CA ASP A 234 14.03 -37.60 -0.38
C ASP A 234 12.84 -38.09 -1.23
N ILE A 235 11.90 -37.21 -1.55
CA ILE A 235 10.78 -37.50 -2.45
C ILE A 235 11.29 -37.91 -3.83
N GLU A 236 12.22 -37.15 -4.41
CA GLU A 236 12.81 -37.48 -5.71
C GLU A 236 13.51 -38.84 -5.70
N GLN A 237 14.25 -39.17 -4.64
CA GLN A 237 14.87 -40.49 -4.50
C GLN A 237 13.83 -41.60 -4.42
N LYS A 238 12.77 -41.43 -3.61
CA LYS A 238 11.68 -42.41 -3.49
C LYS A 238 10.95 -42.60 -4.84
N GLN A 239 10.71 -41.53 -5.59
CA GLN A 239 10.10 -41.62 -6.92
C GLN A 239 10.94 -42.44 -7.91
N ARG A 240 12.28 -42.29 -7.88
CA ARG A 240 13.19 -43.11 -8.70
C ARG A 240 13.09 -44.60 -8.34
N VAL A 241 13.04 -44.93 -7.05
CA VAL A 241 12.89 -46.31 -6.57
C VAL A 241 11.54 -46.90 -6.99
N ILE A 242 10.45 -46.13 -6.89
CA ILE A 242 9.12 -46.55 -7.35
C ILE A 242 9.12 -46.81 -8.86
N ALA A 243 9.75 -45.94 -9.65
CA ALA A 243 9.84 -46.11 -11.10
C ALA A 243 10.58 -47.41 -11.48
N GLN A 244 11.70 -47.71 -10.81
CA GLN A 244 12.43 -48.97 -10.99
C GLN A 244 11.59 -50.18 -10.58
N SER A 245 10.87 -50.10 -9.46
CA SER A 245 10.00 -51.17 -8.96
C SER A 245 8.84 -51.46 -9.93
N ARG A 246 8.22 -50.42 -10.50
CA ARG A 246 7.18 -50.55 -11.54
C ARG A 246 7.71 -51.24 -12.79
N LYS A 247 8.94 -50.91 -13.23
CA LYS A 247 9.59 -51.58 -14.37
C LYS A 247 9.80 -53.07 -14.11
N LYS A 248 10.28 -53.44 -12.92
CA LYS A 248 10.46 -54.83 -12.50
C LYS A 248 9.13 -55.60 -12.45
N LEU A 249 8.09 -54.97 -11.90
CA LEU A 249 6.75 -55.56 -11.82
C LEU A 249 6.15 -55.83 -13.21
N ARG A 250 6.36 -54.92 -14.17
CA ARG A 250 5.92 -55.11 -15.57
C ARG A 250 6.59 -56.32 -16.22
N LEU A 251 7.90 -56.50 -16.01
CA LEU A 251 8.64 -57.66 -16.51
C LEU A 251 8.16 -58.97 -15.89
N GLN A 252 7.93 -58.99 -14.56
CA GLN A 252 7.38 -60.17 -13.88
C GLN A 252 5.98 -60.51 -14.40
N LYS A 253 5.13 -59.51 -14.64
CA LYS A 253 3.78 -59.73 -15.18
C LYS A 253 3.83 -60.37 -16.58
N GLN A 254 4.75 -59.95 -17.45
CA GLN A 254 4.97 -60.57 -18.76
C GLN A 254 5.46 -62.02 -18.65
N GLN A 255 6.42 -62.30 -17.75
CA GLN A 255 6.89 -63.68 -17.50
C GLN A 255 5.77 -64.59 -17.00
N MET A 256 4.91 -64.08 -16.13
CA MET A 256 3.78 -64.82 -15.58
C MET A 256 2.72 -65.13 -16.65
N GLN A 257 2.48 -64.21 -17.60
CA GLN A 257 1.62 -64.46 -18.76
C GLN A 257 2.20 -65.55 -19.67
N LEU A 258 3.51 -65.53 -19.94
CA LEU A 258 4.20 -66.58 -20.70
C LEU A 258 4.12 -67.95 -20.00
N GLN A 259 4.29 -68.00 -18.68
CA GLN A 259 4.11 -69.23 -17.90
C GLN A 259 2.67 -69.73 -17.92
N ALA A 260 1.67 -68.84 -17.82
CA ALA A 260 0.26 -69.21 -17.92
C ALA A 260 -0.08 -69.84 -19.29
N ALA A 261 0.40 -69.24 -20.39
CA ALA A 261 0.23 -69.81 -21.73
C ALA A 261 0.93 -71.17 -21.87
N LYS A 262 2.12 -71.34 -21.27
CA LYS A 262 2.81 -72.64 -21.26
C LYS A 262 2.05 -73.70 -20.47
N LEU A 263 1.50 -73.34 -19.31
CA LEU A 263 0.65 -74.21 -18.50
C LEU A 263 -0.61 -74.64 -19.26
N ASP A 264 -1.24 -73.74 -20.00
CA ASP A 264 -2.42 -74.05 -20.82
C ASP A 264 -2.08 -75.04 -21.95
N SER A 265 -0.93 -74.86 -22.59
CA SER A 265 -0.43 -75.82 -23.61
C SER A 265 -0.13 -77.20 -23.00
N GLN A 266 0.44 -77.25 -21.78
CA GLN A 266 0.69 -78.51 -21.07
C GLN A 266 -0.62 -79.19 -20.64
N GLN A 267 -1.60 -78.43 -20.18
CA GLN A 267 -2.92 -78.97 -19.82
C GLN A 267 -3.61 -79.59 -21.04
N THR A 268 -3.50 -78.94 -22.20
CA THR A 268 -4.05 -79.46 -23.46
C THR A 268 -3.35 -80.75 -23.89
N ALA A 269 -2.01 -80.79 -23.81
CA ALA A 269 -1.24 -82.00 -24.10
C ALA A 269 -1.59 -83.16 -23.15
N LEU A 270 -1.77 -82.87 -21.85
CA LEU A 270 -2.15 -83.85 -20.85
C LEU A 270 -3.57 -84.41 -21.10
N ASN A 271 -4.51 -83.55 -21.49
CA ASN A 271 -5.87 -83.96 -21.87
C ASN A 271 -5.85 -84.88 -23.10
N ASN A 272 -5.03 -84.57 -24.12
CA ASN A 272 -4.86 -85.43 -25.29
C ASN A 272 -4.24 -86.78 -24.92
N GLN A 273 -3.22 -86.79 -24.06
CA GLN A 273 -2.59 -88.01 -23.57
C GLN A 273 -3.57 -88.86 -22.74
N ARG A 274 -4.46 -88.21 -21.98
CA ARG A 274 -5.53 -88.88 -21.22
C ARG A 274 -6.56 -89.52 -22.16
N ALA A 275 -6.95 -88.85 -23.24
CA ALA A 275 -7.84 -89.41 -24.26
C ALA A 275 -7.20 -90.61 -24.98
N GLU A 276 -5.89 -90.56 -25.23
CA GLU A 276 -5.14 -91.68 -25.82
C GLU A 276 -5.03 -92.87 -24.85
N MET A 277 -4.77 -92.61 -23.57
CA MET A 277 -4.80 -93.61 -22.51
C MET A 277 -6.18 -94.27 -22.37
N GLU A 278 -7.27 -93.51 -22.50
CA GLU A 278 -8.62 -94.07 -22.51
C GLU A 278 -8.85 -94.97 -23.73
N ARG A 279 -8.39 -94.58 -24.92
CA ARG A 279 -8.40 -95.46 -26.11
C ARG A 279 -7.60 -96.74 -25.90
N GLN A 280 -6.40 -96.63 -25.35
CA GLN A 280 -5.56 -97.78 -25.01
C GLN A 280 -6.23 -98.67 -23.95
N SER A 281 -6.94 -98.10 -22.97
CA SER A 281 -7.68 -98.87 -21.96
C SER A 281 -8.84 -99.66 -22.55
N VAL A 282 -9.51 -99.11 -23.58
CA VAL A 282 -10.57 -99.81 -24.34
C VAL A 282 -9.98 -100.94 -25.19
N ILE A 283 -8.83 -100.70 -25.83
CA ILE A 283 -8.08 -101.72 -26.58
C ILE A 283 -7.59 -102.84 -25.66
N LEU A 284 -7.07 -102.50 -24.47
CA LEU A 284 -6.64 -103.44 -23.44
C LEU A 284 -7.80 -104.27 -22.89
N LYS A 285 -8.98 -103.68 -22.68
CA LYS A 285 -10.20 -104.45 -22.33
C LYS A 285 -10.59 -105.45 -23.42
N LYS A 286 -10.45 -105.07 -24.70
CA LYS A 286 -10.70 -105.96 -25.84
C LYS A 286 -9.65 -107.08 -25.96
N GLN A 287 -8.38 -106.78 -25.65
CA GLN A 287 -7.32 -107.78 -25.54
C GLN A 287 -7.52 -108.72 -24.34
N GLN A 288 -7.98 -108.23 -23.19
CA GLN A 288 -8.33 -109.06 -22.03
C GLN A 288 -9.50 -110.00 -22.32
N GLN A 289 -10.49 -109.60 -23.13
CA GLN A 289 -11.53 -110.51 -23.61
C GLN A 289 -10.96 -111.63 -24.50
N ASN A 290 -10.02 -111.31 -25.40
CA ASN A 290 -9.34 -112.32 -26.23
C ASN A 290 -8.41 -113.24 -25.41
N ILE A 291 -7.76 -112.71 -24.36
CA ILE A 291 -6.94 -113.50 -23.44
C ILE A 291 -7.81 -114.40 -22.56
N ALA A 292 -9.01 -113.97 -22.14
CA ALA A 292 -9.98 -114.79 -21.41
C ALA A 292 -10.52 -115.98 -22.26
N GLU A 293 -10.50 -115.88 -23.59
CA GLU A 293 -10.78 -117.00 -24.50
C GLU A 293 -9.56 -117.95 -24.63
N GLY A 294 -8.33 -117.44 -24.54
CA GLY A 294 -7.09 -118.24 -24.52
C GLY A 294 -6.81 -118.94 -23.18
N GLU A 295 -7.19 -118.33 -22.06
CA GLU A 295 -7.07 -118.90 -20.71
C GLU A 295 -8.00 -120.12 -20.52
N ARG A 296 -9.11 -120.20 -21.27
CA ARG A 296 -9.95 -121.41 -21.33
C ARG A 296 -9.27 -122.59 -22.05
N ALA A 297 -8.30 -122.33 -22.94
CA ALA A 297 -7.47 -123.35 -23.59
C ALA A 297 -6.23 -123.75 -22.76
N ILE A 298 -5.71 -122.84 -21.92
CA ILE A 298 -4.55 -123.10 -21.03
C ILE A 298 -5.00 -123.75 -19.70
N ALA A 299 -6.25 -123.52 -19.26
CA ALA A 299 -6.85 -124.18 -18.09
C ALA A 299 -7.01 -125.71 -18.24
N GLN A 300 -6.93 -126.26 -19.45
CA GLN A 300 -6.85 -127.72 -19.69
C GLN A 300 -5.44 -128.31 -19.53
N GLN A 301 -4.37 -127.50 -19.61
CA GLN A 301 -2.98 -127.95 -19.41
C GLN A 301 -2.44 -127.69 -18.00
N GLN A 302 -2.98 -126.70 -17.27
CA GLN A 302 -2.49 -126.33 -15.93
C GLN A 302 -2.90 -127.28 -14.80
N LYS A 303 -3.63 -128.37 -15.09
CA LYS A 303 -3.93 -129.45 -14.13
C LYS A 303 -2.73 -130.37 -13.86
N LYS A 304 -1.63 -130.22 -14.62
CA LYS A 304 -0.40 -131.03 -14.51
C LYS A 304 0.78 -130.32 -13.81
N ILE A 305 0.68 -129.03 -13.52
CA ILE A 305 1.77 -128.23 -12.92
C ILE A 305 1.24 -127.48 -11.69
N ASN A 306 0.50 -128.21 -10.84
CA ASN A 306 0.03 -127.74 -9.53
C ASN A 306 0.60 -128.61 -8.39
N GLN A 307 1.75 -129.26 -8.62
CA GLN A 307 2.42 -130.06 -7.59
C GLN A 307 3.75 -129.49 -7.08
N GLN A 308 4.19 -128.31 -7.54
CA GLN A 308 5.39 -127.68 -6.99
C GLN A 308 5.30 -126.14 -7.04
N LEU A 309 4.91 -125.51 -5.91
CA LEU A 309 5.33 -124.18 -5.40
C LEU A 309 4.22 -123.38 -4.68
N ALA A 310 3.42 -124.07 -3.85
CA ALA A 310 2.48 -123.47 -2.92
C ALA A 310 3.16 -122.85 -1.67
N LYS A 311 3.98 -121.80 -1.81
CA LYS A 311 4.54 -121.11 -0.63
C LYS A 311 4.81 -119.60 -0.68
N ILE A 312 4.42 -118.85 -1.72
CA ILE A 312 4.71 -117.39 -1.78
C ILE A 312 3.55 -116.56 -2.39
N GLU A 313 2.35 -116.59 -1.79
CA GLU A 313 1.27 -115.65 -2.20
C GLU A 313 0.53 -114.96 -1.04
N GLN A 314 0.71 -115.40 0.21
CA GLN A 314 0.00 -114.81 1.35
C GLN A 314 0.71 -113.62 2.02
N GLN A 315 1.83 -113.14 1.49
CA GLN A 315 2.55 -111.98 2.04
C GLN A 315 2.46 -110.70 1.19
N GLN A 316 2.08 -110.78 -0.08
CA GLN A 316 2.14 -109.61 -0.97
C GLN A 316 0.92 -108.69 -0.87
N LEU A 317 -0.28 -109.22 -0.59
CA LEU A 317 -1.52 -108.42 -0.57
C LEU A 317 -1.61 -107.43 0.61
N ILE A 318 -1.27 -107.88 1.81
CA ILE A 318 -1.24 -107.04 3.02
C ILE A 318 -0.14 -105.97 2.90
N LEU A 319 0.98 -106.31 2.27
CA LEU A 319 2.08 -105.38 2.00
C LEU A 319 1.63 -104.25 1.05
N TYR A 320 0.94 -104.56 -0.05
CA TYR A 320 0.45 -103.53 -0.97
C TYR A 320 -0.62 -102.61 -0.34
N LEU A 321 -1.57 -103.16 0.43
CA LEU A 321 -2.57 -102.33 1.14
C LEU A 321 -1.93 -101.44 2.20
N SER A 322 -0.92 -101.96 2.90
CA SER A 322 -0.14 -101.20 3.88
C SER A 322 0.66 -100.07 3.22
N ILE A 323 1.25 -100.31 2.04
CA ILE A 323 1.95 -99.28 1.24
C ILE A 323 0.98 -98.19 0.79
N VAL A 324 -0.21 -98.52 0.30
CA VAL A 324 -1.23 -97.53 -0.11
C VAL A 324 -1.70 -96.70 1.09
N PHE A 325 -1.95 -97.34 2.22
CA PHE A 325 -2.36 -96.65 3.44
C PHE A 325 -1.26 -95.70 3.97
N ILE A 326 0.00 -96.15 3.95
CA ILE A 326 1.16 -95.32 4.29
C ILE A 326 1.29 -94.13 3.32
N LEU A 327 1.09 -94.33 2.03
CA LEU A 327 1.11 -93.25 1.03
C LEU A 327 -0.04 -92.25 1.22
N LEU A 328 -1.22 -92.71 1.62
CA LEU A 328 -2.38 -91.86 1.93
C LEU A 328 -2.12 -91.00 3.17
N PHE A 329 -1.59 -91.59 4.25
CA PHE A 329 -1.20 -90.86 5.45
C PHE A 329 -0.01 -89.92 5.22
N ALA A 330 0.96 -90.32 4.39
CA ALA A 330 2.06 -89.45 3.98
C ALA A 330 1.55 -88.26 3.13
N GLY A 331 0.60 -88.50 2.23
CA GLY A 331 -0.05 -87.45 1.43
C GLY A 331 -0.87 -86.48 2.27
N LEU A 332 -1.66 -86.99 3.23
CA LEU A 332 -2.43 -86.18 4.17
C LEU A 332 -1.50 -85.37 5.09
N GLY A 333 -0.45 -85.99 5.62
CA GLY A 333 0.58 -85.33 6.42
C GLY A 333 1.30 -84.23 5.65
N TYR A 334 1.64 -84.48 4.39
CA TYR A 334 2.22 -83.47 3.50
C TYR A 334 1.25 -82.32 3.23
N PHE A 335 -0.04 -82.60 3.00
CA PHE A 335 -1.05 -81.57 2.76
C PHE A 335 -1.31 -80.70 3.99
N ILE A 336 -1.39 -81.30 5.18
CA ILE A 336 -1.51 -80.59 6.46
C ILE A 336 -0.26 -79.75 6.71
N TYR A 337 0.94 -80.30 6.53
CA TYR A 337 2.20 -79.58 6.67
C TYR A 337 2.30 -78.40 5.69
N ARG A 338 1.94 -78.60 4.43
CA ARG A 338 1.89 -77.55 3.40
C ARG A 338 0.88 -76.46 3.78
N SER A 339 -0.31 -76.83 4.21
CA SER A 339 -1.36 -75.90 4.62
C SER A 339 -0.96 -75.09 5.86
N TYR A 340 -0.33 -75.73 6.84
CA TYR A 340 0.24 -75.07 8.01
C TYR A 340 1.35 -74.08 7.61
N LYS A 341 2.25 -74.47 6.71
CA LYS A 341 3.33 -73.61 6.21
C LYS A 341 2.80 -72.39 5.46
N ILE A 342 1.78 -72.58 4.61
CA ILE A 342 1.12 -71.48 3.89
C ILE A 342 0.42 -70.53 4.88
N LYS A 343 -0.33 -71.07 5.85
CA LYS A 343 -1.03 -70.26 6.87
C LYS A 343 -0.05 -69.47 7.73
N LYS A 344 1.08 -70.07 8.12
CA LYS A 344 2.15 -69.38 8.87
C LYS A 344 2.77 -68.25 8.04
N GLN A 345 3.05 -68.47 6.75
CA GLN A 345 3.58 -67.44 5.86
C GLN A 345 2.58 -66.30 5.62
N ALA A 346 1.29 -66.62 5.47
CA ALA A 346 0.23 -65.63 5.32
C ALA A 346 0.08 -64.76 6.58
N ASN A 347 0.14 -65.36 7.78
CA ASN A 347 0.08 -64.62 9.04
C ASN A 347 1.27 -63.68 9.22
N ILE A 348 2.50 -64.14 8.92
CA ILE A 348 3.71 -63.28 8.99
C ILE A 348 3.59 -62.11 7.99
N ALA A 349 3.11 -62.36 6.77
CA ALA A 349 2.90 -61.29 5.78
C ALA A 349 1.79 -60.31 6.18
N LEU A 350 0.75 -60.80 6.86
CA LEU A 350 -0.34 -59.96 7.39
C LEU A 350 0.16 -59.07 8.54
N GLU A 351 0.96 -59.63 9.44
CA GLU A 351 1.57 -58.89 10.55
C GLU A 351 2.51 -57.79 10.04
N GLN A 352 3.32 -58.06 9.02
CA GLN A 352 4.15 -57.07 8.35
C GLN A 352 3.33 -55.95 7.68
N LYS A 353 2.20 -56.29 7.04
CA LYS A 353 1.30 -55.29 6.46
C LYS A 353 0.63 -54.43 7.53
N ASN A 354 0.19 -55.03 8.62
CA ASN A 354 -0.43 -54.31 9.74
C ASN A 354 0.55 -53.33 10.38
N ALA A 355 1.81 -53.76 10.61
CA ALA A 355 2.86 -52.89 11.12
C ALA A 355 3.18 -51.72 10.15
N LEU A 356 3.15 -51.96 8.84
CA LEU A 356 3.33 -50.90 7.85
C LEU A 356 2.17 -49.90 7.84
N ILE A 357 0.93 -50.39 7.92
CA ILE A 357 -0.28 -49.56 7.98
C ILE A 357 -0.26 -48.71 9.25
N GLU A 358 0.12 -49.29 10.39
CA GLU A 358 0.25 -48.56 11.66
C GLU A 358 1.29 -47.44 11.55
N LYS A 359 2.45 -47.71 10.96
CA LYS A 359 3.46 -46.69 10.70
C LYS A 359 2.94 -45.58 9.78
N GLN A 360 2.22 -45.93 8.72
CA GLN A 360 1.61 -44.96 7.81
C GLN A 360 0.53 -44.12 8.50
N ASN A 361 -0.28 -44.73 9.37
CA ASN A 361 -1.31 -44.02 10.12
C ASN A 361 -0.69 -43.03 11.11
N ILE A 362 0.43 -43.38 11.76
CA ILE A 362 1.18 -42.46 12.62
C ILE A 362 1.70 -41.28 11.78
N GLU A 363 2.36 -41.54 10.66
CA GLU A 363 2.89 -40.49 9.76
C GLU A 363 1.79 -39.56 9.23
N ILE A 364 0.63 -40.11 8.83
CA ILE A 364 -0.54 -39.33 8.38
C ILE A 364 -1.10 -38.47 9.52
N THR A 365 -1.14 -39.00 10.74
CA THR A 365 -1.64 -38.27 11.91
C THR A 365 -0.72 -37.11 12.24
N GLU A 366 0.60 -37.33 12.25
CA GLU A 366 1.59 -36.27 12.44
C GLU A 366 1.49 -35.19 11.36
N GLN A 367 1.40 -35.58 10.08
CA GLN A 367 1.22 -34.63 8.98
C GLN A 367 -0.08 -33.82 9.12
N ARG A 368 -1.17 -34.46 9.54
CA ARG A 368 -2.45 -33.81 9.77
C ARG A 368 -2.37 -32.79 10.90
N ASP A 369 -1.68 -33.12 11.99
CA ASP A 369 -1.52 -32.22 13.13
C ASP A 369 -0.66 -31.00 12.77
N VAL A 370 0.44 -31.19 12.04
CA VAL A 370 1.25 -30.09 11.51
C VAL A 370 0.44 -29.21 10.55
N ALA A 371 -0.32 -29.81 9.63
CA ALA A 371 -1.17 -29.07 8.69
C ALA A 371 -2.27 -28.28 9.42
N ARG A 372 -2.84 -28.84 10.49
CA ARG A 372 -3.82 -28.16 11.34
C ARG A 372 -3.19 -26.96 12.05
N GLU A 373 -2.02 -27.13 12.66
CA GLU A 373 -1.34 -26.03 13.34
C GLU A 373 -0.95 -24.91 12.37
N GLN A 374 -0.46 -25.26 11.18
CA GLN A 374 -0.19 -24.28 10.12
C GLN A 374 -1.44 -23.54 9.68
N ARG A 375 -2.55 -24.25 9.47
CA ARG A 375 -3.85 -23.65 9.12
C ARG A 375 -4.32 -22.68 10.20
N ASP A 376 -4.21 -23.06 11.47
CA ASP A 376 -4.64 -22.22 12.59
C ASP A 376 -3.77 -20.95 12.69
N ARG A 377 -2.45 -21.07 12.52
CA ARG A 377 -1.54 -19.91 12.44
C ARG A 377 -1.86 -18.98 11.28
N ILE A 378 -2.13 -19.53 10.09
CA ILE A 378 -2.53 -18.75 8.89
C ILE A 378 -3.86 -18.04 9.15
N ALA A 379 -4.83 -18.70 9.79
CA ALA A 379 -6.12 -18.10 10.10
C ALA A 379 -5.98 -16.91 11.06
N VAL A 380 -5.14 -17.02 12.09
CA VAL A 380 -4.84 -15.91 13.02
C VAL A 380 -4.14 -14.76 12.28
N GLN A 381 -3.11 -15.04 11.48
CA GLN A 381 -2.41 -14.00 10.71
C GLN A 381 -3.33 -13.31 9.71
N LYS A 382 -4.20 -14.07 9.01
CA LYS A 382 -5.18 -13.50 8.08
C LYS A 382 -6.14 -12.57 8.81
N LYS A 383 -6.56 -12.93 10.03
CA LYS A 383 -7.43 -12.08 10.85
C LYS A 383 -6.72 -10.78 11.25
N GLU A 384 -5.48 -10.83 11.71
CA GLU A 384 -4.73 -9.63 12.10
C GLU A 384 -4.50 -8.67 10.91
N ILE A 385 -4.19 -9.22 9.73
CA ILE A 385 -4.05 -8.44 8.49
C ILE A 385 -5.40 -7.82 8.10
N MET A 386 -6.48 -8.60 8.15
CA MET A 386 -7.83 -8.15 7.86
C MET A 386 -8.25 -6.99 8.77
N ASP A 387 -8.04 -7.12 10.08
CA ASP A 387 -8.36 -6.09 11.06
C ASP A 387 -7.57 -4.79 10.81
N SER A 388 -6.30 -4.91 10.40
CA SER A 388 -5.45 -3.78 10.04
C SER A 388 -5.93 -3.04 8.78
N ILE A 389 -6.37 -3.79 7.75
CA ILE A 389 -6.91 -3.20 6.51
C ILE A 389 -8.28 -2.56 6.79
N ILE A 390 -9.13 -3.17 7.63
CA ILE A 390 -10.40 -2.58 8.06
C ILE A 390 -10.16 -1.25 8.80
N TYR A 391 -9.12 -1.17 9.63
CA TYR A 391 -8.72 0.07 10.27
C TYR A 391 -8.26 1.11 9.25
N ALA A 392 -7.44 0.73 8.27
CA ALA A 392 -7.04 1.61 7.17
C ALA A 392 -8.24 2.18 6.39
N ARG A 393 -9.27 1.36 6.13
CA ARG A 393 -10.54 1.83 5.51
C ARG A 393 -11.22 2.92 6.32
N ARG A 394 -11.20 2.83 7.66
CA ARG A 394 -11.78 3.89 8.52
C ARG A 394 -11.04 5.20 8.34
N ILE A 395 -9.71 5.16 8.24
CA ILE A 395 -8.88 6.34 7.98
C ILE A 395 -9.19 6.91 6.60
N GLN A 396 -9.16 6.07 5.56
CA GLN A 396 -9.47 6.49 4.18
C GLN A 396 -10.84 7.17 4.11
N LYS A 397 -11.89 6.54 4.68
CA LYS A 397 -13.24 7.10 4.70
C LYS A 397 -13.34 8.43 5.45
N ALA A 398 -12.52 8.64 6.49
CA ALA A 398 -12.51 9.90 7.24
C ALA A 398 -11.82 11.06 6.50
N ILE A 399 -10.98 10.75 5.52
CA ILE A 399 -10.27 11.72 4.69
C ILE A 399 -11.05 12.04 3.41
N LEU A 400 -11.80 11.06 2.90
CA LEU A 400 -12.73 11.30 1.80
C LEU A 400 -13.82 12.30 2.25
N PRO A 401 -14.28 13.16 1.34
CA PRO A 401 -15.24 14.17 1.72
C PRO A 401 -16.62 13.59 2.06
N ASN A 402 -17.36 14.33 2.88
CA ASN A 402 -18.67 13.88 3.35
C ASN A 402 -19.74 14.19 2.29
N ILE A 403 -20.42 13.16 1.78
CA ILE A 403 -21.53 13.27 0.81
C ILE A 403 -22.58 14.32 1.22
N GLU A 404 -22.85 14.50 2.51
CA GLU A 404 -23.79 15.52 2.98
C GLU A 404 -23.31 16.95 2.68
N MET A 405 -22.01 17.22 2.76
CA MET A 405 -21.44 18.53 2.35
C MET A 405 -21.53 18.76 0.85
N ILE A 406 -21.44 17.68 0.05
CA ILE A 406 -21.64 17.74 -1.40
C ILE A 406 -23.08 18.09 -1.73
N LYS A 407 -24.07 17.48 -1.04
CA LYS A 407 -25.50 17.79 -1.20
C LYS A 407 -25.86 19.23 -0.88
N GLU A 408 -25.19 19.83 0.11
CA GLU A 408 -25.37 21.25 0.42
C GLU A 408 -24.87 22.16 -0.72
N SER A 409 -23.90 21.68 -1.51
CA SER A 409 -23.27 22.45 -2.59
C SER A 409 -23.85 22.15 -3.99
N LEU A 410 -24.36 20.94 -4.22
CA LEU A 410 -24.93 20.47 -5.48
C LEU A 410 -26.23 19.71 -5.20
N GLN A 411 -27.34 20.17 -5.78
CA GLN A 411 -28.65 19.54 -5.55
C GLN A 411 -28.91 18.31 -6.42
N HIS A 412 -28.29 18.24 -7.60
CA HIS A 412 -28.54 17.19 -8.59
C HIS A 412 -27.25 16.50 -8.99
N PHE A 413 -26.80 15.55 -8.17
CA PHE A 413 -25.62 14.75 -8.46
C PHE A 413 -25.78 13.33 -7.94
N PHE A 414 -24.90 12.44 -8.38
CA PHE A 414 -24.67 11.16 -7.73
C PHE A 414 -23.18 10.84 -7.69
N ILE A 415 -22.79 10.00 -6.73
CA ILE A 415 -21.47 9.35 -6.68
C ILE A 415 -21.72 7.84 -6.57
N LEU A 416 -21.33 7.12 -7.60
CA LEU A 416 -21.27 5.67 -7.62
C LEU A 416 -19.82 5.29 -7.30
N PHE A 417 -19.61 4.74 -6.11
CA PHE A 417 -18.28 4.36 -5.61
C PHE A 417 -18.31 2.93 -5.09
N LYS A 418 -17.69 2.01 -5.83
CA LYS A 418 -17.57 0.59 -5.48
C LYS A 418 -16.08 0.22 -5.45
N PRO A 419 -15.43 0.24 -4.27
CA PRO A 419 -14.09 -0.33 -4.10
C PRO A 419 -14.10 -1.83 -4.43
N ARG A 420 -13.03 -2.30 -5.07
CA ARG A 420 -12.79 -3.71 -5.37
C ARG A 420 -12.42 -4.50 -4.13
N ASP A 421 -11.51 -3.94 -3.34
CA ASP A 421 -11.04 -4.48 -2.08
C ASP A 421 -11.65 -3.68 -0.89
N ILE A 422 -11.12 -3.88 0.32
CA ILE A 422 -11.61 -3.17 1.53
C ILE A 422 -11.27 -1.68 1.48
N VAL A 423 -10.21 -1.31 0.77
CA VAL A 423 -9.74 0.07 0.55
C VAL A 423 -9.50 0.28 -0.94
N SER A 424 -9.60 1.53 -1.39
CA SER A 424 -9.60 1.87 -2.82
C SER A 424 -8.41 2.75 -3.23
N GLY A 425 -7.87 2.54 -4.43
CA GLY A 425 -7.04 3.51 -5.15
C GLY A 425 -7.86 4.68 -5.69
N ASP A 426 -9.11 4.42 -6.08
CA ASP A 426 -10.02 5.47 -6.52
C ASP A 426 -10.45 6.38 -5.37
N PHE A 427 -10.58 7.66 -5.66
CA PHE A 427 -11.19 8.62 -4.75
C PHE A 427 -11.91 9.74 -5.48
N TYR A 428 -12.93 10.27 -4.82
CA TYR A 428 -13.57 11.52 -5.20
C TYR A 428 -13.12 12.62 -4.24
N TRP A 429 -13.12 13.84 -4.75
CA TRP A 429 -12.79 15.01 -3.95
C TRP A 429 -13.57 16.23 -4.42
N GLU A 430 -14.02 17.06 -3.48
CA GLU A 430 -14.65 18.33 -3.78
C GLU A 430 -14.19 19.44 -2.83
N SER A 431 -14.33 20.67 -3.31
CA SER A 431 -14.25 21.84 -2.46
C SER A 431 -15.00 23.01 -3.10
N ARG A 432 -15.55 23.87 -2.25
CA ARG A 432 -16.18 25.13 -2.64
C ARG A 432 -15.29 26.29 -2.23
N ILE A 433 -14.92 27.12 -3.19
CA ILE A 433 -14.17 28.36 -2.99
C ILE A 433 -15.02 29.49 -3.55
N ASP A 434 -15.56 30.31 -2.66
CA ASP A 434 -16.47 31.41 -3.02
C ASP A 434 -17.66 30.90 -3.85
N ASP A 435 -17.71 31.28 -5.13
CA ASP A 435 -18.76 30.92 -6.08
C ASP A 435 -18.34 29.84 -7.09
N GLU A 436 -17.25 29.15 -6.79
CA GLU A 436 -16.71 28.06 -7.58
C GLU A 436 -16.78 26.75 -6.79
N ILE A 437 -17.16 25.67 -7.47
CA ILE A 437 -17.07 24.30 -6.94
C ILE A 437 -16.17 23.46 -7.82
N ILE A 438 -15.19 22.84 -7.17
CA ILE A 438 -14.26 21.92 -7.80
C ILE A 438 -14.68 20.50 -7.45
N ILE A 439 -14.76 19.64 -8.46
CA ILE A 439 -15.18 18.25 -8.33
C ILE A 439 -14.19 17.38 -9.08
N ILE A 440 -13.75 16.32 -8.41
CA ILE A 440 -12.65 15.47 -8.86
C ILE A 440 -13.07 14.01 -8.75
N ALA A 441 -12.76 13.26 -9.81
CA ALA A 441 -12.70 11.80 -9.78
C ALA A 441 -11.28 11.38 -10.17
N ALA A 442 -10.64 10.61 -9.31
CA ALA A 442 -9.27 10.16 -9.47
C ALA A 442 -9.17 8.64 -9.32
N ASP A 443 -8.30 8.06 -10.13
CA ASP A 443 -8.00 6.65 -10.26
C ASP A 443 -6.49 6.49 -10.06
N CYS A 444 -6.09 5.85 -8.97
CA CYS A 444 -4.68 5.73 -8.62
C CYS A 444 -4.10 4.40 -9.12
N THR A 445 -2.80 4.40 -9.45
CA THR A 445 -2.11 3.18 -9.84
C THR A 445 -2.20 2.11 -8.73
N GLY A 446 -2.80 0.97 -9.10
CA GLY A 446 -2.99 -0.17 -8.22
C GLY A 446 -4.20 -0.02 -7.30
N HIS A 447 -4.70 -1.16 -6.82
CA HIS A 447 -5.88 -1.26 -5.95
C HIS A 447 -5.47 -1.74 -4.55
N GLY A 448 -6.42 -1.78 -3.61
CA GLY A 448 -6.16 -2.24 -2.26
C GLY A 448 -5.20 -1.32 -1.51
N VAL A 449 -4.33 -1.89 -0.66
CA VAL A 449 -3.51 -1.09 0.28
C VAL A 449 -2.57 -0.10 -0.41
N PRO A 450 -1.81 -0.45 -1.47
CA PRO A 450 -0.96 0.52 -2.18
C PRO A 450 -1.76 1.67 -2.80
N GLY A 451 -2.87 1.35 -3.48
CA GLY A 451 -3.76 2.37 -4.05
C GLY A 451 -4.33 3.30 -2.98
N ALA A 452 -4.69 2.76 -1.81
CA ALA A 452 -5.21 3.55 -0.70
C ALA A 452 -4.21 4.59 -0.16
N PHE A 453 -2.90 4.29 -0.19
CA PHE A 453 -1.88 5.30 0.14
C PHE A 453 -1.79 6.39 -0.92
N MET A 454 -1.91 6.03 -2.20
CA MET A 454 -1.91 6.99 -3.30
C MET A 454 -3.12 7.93 -3.23
N SER A 455 -4.31 7.42 -2.93
CA SER A 455 -5.50 8.25 -2.76
C SER A 455 -5.37 9.21 -1.57
N MET A 456 -4.82 8.75 -0.43
CA MET A 456 -4.55 9.63 0.70
C MET A 456 -3.56 10.76 0.38
N LEU A 457 -2.51 10.47 -0.40
CA LEU A 457 -1.58 11.50 -0.88
C LEU A 457 -2.28 12.49 -1.81
N GLY A 458 -3.08 11.98 -2.76
CA GLY A 458 -3.88 12.79 -3.66
C GLY A 458 -4.78 13.77 -2.92
N VAL A 459 -5.61 13.28 -2.00
CA VAL A 459 -6.51 14.12 -1.18
C VAL A 459 -5.74 15.14 -0.35
N THR A 460 -4.61 14.75 0.26
CA THR A 460 -3.79 15.66 1.07
C THR A 460 -3.24 16.81 0.23
N PHE A 461 -2.72 16.51 -0.96
CA PHE A 461 -2.19 17.53 -1.86
C PHE A 461 -3.27 18.41 -2.46
N LEU A 462 -4.44 17.86 -2.79
CA LEU A 462 -5.59 18.64 -3.26
C LEU A 462 -6.07 19.62 -2.19
N ASN A 463 -6.16 19.19 -0.92
CA ASN A 463 -6.47 20.09 0.20
C ASN A 463 -5.46 21.23 0.30
N GLU A 464 -4.16 20.96 0.16
CA GLU A 464 -3.14 22.03 0.19
C GLU A 464 -3.25 22.97 -1.03
N ILE A 465 -3.39 22.42 -2.24
CA ILE A 465 -3.41 23.19 -3.50
C ILE A 465 -4.66 24.06 -3.56
N VAL A 466 -5.83 23.49 -3.27
CA VAL A 466 -7.10 24.17 -3.48
C VAL A 466 -7.52 24.94 -2.23
N ASN A 467 -7.53 24.31 -1.05
CA ASN A 467 -8.10 24.96 0.15
C ASN A 467 -7.09 25.94 0.78
N SER A 468 -5.82 25.54 0.90
CA SER A 468 -4.80 26.40 1.52
C SER A 468 -4.28 27.47 0.56
N LYS A 469 -3.98 27.11 -0.70
CA LYS A 469 -3.41 28.04 -1.70
C LYS A 469 -4.45 28.71 -2.59
N ARG A 470 -5.74 28.35 -2.49
CA ARG A 470 -6.85 28.93 -3.26
C ARG A 470 -6.65 28.85 -4.78
N ILE A 471 -6.04 27.77 -5.26
CA ILE A 471 -5.86 27.53 -6.70
C ILE A 471 -7.07 26.75 -7.22
N THR A 472 -7.85 27.37 -8.10
CA THR A 472 -9.10 26.81 -8.61
C THR A 472 -9.04 26.38 -10.09
N GLN A 473 -8.02 26.80 -10.84
CA GLN A 473 -7.86 26.46 -12.25
C GLN A 473 -7.46 24.98 -12.44
N PRO A 474 -8.27 24.13 -13.09
CA PRO A 474 -8.07 22.67 -13.18
C PRO A 474 -6.68 22.22 -13.64
N GLY A 475 -6.18 22.74 -14.76
CA GLY A 475 -4.87 22.37 -15.30
C GLY A 475 -3.72 22.77 -14.37
N LYS A 476 -3.85 23.88 -13.65
CA LYS A 476 -2.88 24.32 -12.64
C LYS A 476 -2.90 23.39 -11.42
N ILE A 477 -4.08 22.95 -11.00
CA ILE A 477 -4.25 21.95 -9.94
C ILE A 477 -3.51 20.66 -10.32
N LEU A 478 -3.73 20.16 -11.54
CA LEU A 478 -3.08 18.95 -12.05
C LEU A 478 -1.55 19.09 -12.13
N ASP A 479 -1.05 20.23 -12.61
CA ASP A 479 0.39 20.48 -12.69
C ASP A 479 1.06 20.45 -11.30
N LEU A 480 0.47 21.12 -10.31
CA LEU A 480 0.99 21.15 -8.95
C LEU A 480 0.83 19.81 -8.23
N LEU A 481 -0.27 19.10 -8.49
CA LEU A 481 -0.48 17.76 -7.95
C LEU A 481 0.59 16.80 -8.48
N ARG A 482 0.87 16.85 -9.79
CA ARG A 482 1.92 16.04 -10.42
C ARG A 482 3.30 16.35 -9.85
N GLU A 483 3.64 17.62 -9.68
CA GLU A 483 4.91 18.03 -9.07
C GLU A 483 5.07 17.45 -7.66
N LYS A 484 4.02 17.56 -6.83
CA LYS A 484 4.01 17.03 -5.46
C LYS A 484 4.13 15.51 -5.42
N VAL A 485 3.39 14.80 -6.26
CA VAL A 485 3.45 13.33 -6.35
C VAL A 485 4.85 12.88 -6.75
N ILE A 486 5.44 13.47 -7.79
CA ILE A 486 6.81 13.16 -8.24
C ILE A 486 7.82 13.38 -7.12
N HIS A 487 7.71 14.52 -6.42
CA HIS A 487 8.63 14.85 -5.33
C HIS A 487 8.48 13.92 -4.13
N SER A 488 7.25 13.66 -3.69
CA SER A 488 6.97 12.82 -2.51
C SER A 488 7.32 11.34 -2.73
N LEU A 489 7.15 10.84 -3.96
CA LEU A 489 7.53 9.47 -4.31
C LEU A 489 8.97 9.34 -4.82
N ASN A 490 9.73 10.44 -4.86
CA ASN A 490 11.11 10.48 -5.37
C ASN A 490 11.25 9.82 -6.75
N GLN A 491 10.30 10.08 -7.65
CA GLN A 491 10.30 9.49 -8.98
C GLN A 491 11.46 10.05 -9.79
N LYS A 492 12.21 9.15 -10.44
CA LYS A 492 13.36 9.46 -11.29
C LYS A 492 13.22 8.67 -12.58
N HIS A 493 13.77 9.18 -13.69
CA HIS A 493 13.68 8.49 -14.98
C HIS A 493 14.31 7.09 -14.95
N ASP A 494 15.31 6.87 -14.10
CA ASP A 494 16.00 5.58 -13.91
C ASP A 494 15.30 4.64 -12.91
N ASN A 495 14.23 5.09 -12.25
CA ASN A 495 13.48 4.31 -11.27
C ASN A 495 12.28 3.63 -11.96
N PRO A 496 12.07 2.31 -11.79
CA PRO A 496 10.88 1.63 -12.33
C PRO A 496 9.57 2.07 -11.65
N LEU A 497 9.62 2.72 -10.48
CA LEU A 497 8.42 3.15 -9.77
C LEU A 497 7.79 4.38 -10.47
N ARG A 498 6.69 4.16 -11.19
CA ARG A 498 5.91 5.20 -11.90
C ARG A 498 4.48 5.32 -11.38
N ASP A 499 4.27 5.01 -10.10
CA ASP A 499 2.95 5.07 -9.47
C ASP A 499 2.38 6.49 -9.57
N GLY A 500 1.14 6.61 -10.02
CA GLY A 500 0.51 7.89 -10.29
C GLY A 500 -0.98 7.84 -10.09
N MET A 501 -1.66 8.78 -10.73
CA MET A 501 -3.11 8.77 -10.83
C MET A 501 -3.57 9.36 -12.16
N ASP A 502 -4.64 8.79 -12.68
CA ASP A 502 -5.45 9.37 -13.74
C ASP A 502 -6.61 10.11 -13.09
N ILE A 503 -6.93 11.30 -13.55
CA ILE A 503 -7.78 12.22 -12.79
C ILE A 503 -8.55 13.15 -13.72
N SER A 504 -9.79 13.43 -13.36
CA SER A 504 -10.64 14.42 -14.00
C SER A 504 -10.97 15.51 -13.01
N VAL A 505 -10.77 16.78 -13.40
CA VAL A 505 -11.05 17.95 -12.56
C VAL A 505 -12.02 18.86 -13.29
N ILE A 506 -13.17 19.09 -12.66
CA ILE A 506 -14.18 20.07 -13.07
C ILE A 506 -14.11 21.23 -12.10
N ASN A 507 -14.08 22.47 -12.60
CA ASN A 507 -14.39 23.66 -11.82
C ASN A 507 -15.66 24.30 -12.41
N TYR A 508 -16.74 24.36 -11.64
CA TYR A 508 -17.99 24.98 -12.03
C TYR A 508 -18.20 26.30 -11.28
N ASN A 509 -18.46 27.37 -12.02
CA ASN A 509 -18.71 28.69 -11.47
C ASN A 509 -20.22 29.00 -11.52
N PHE A 510 -20.86 29.17 -10.37
CA PHE A 510 -22.33 29.32 -10.29
C PHE A 510 -22.84 30.62 -10.90
N SER A 511 -22.08 31.73 -10.80
CA SER A 511 -22.43 33.04 -11.35
C SER A 511 -22.40 33.06 -12.86
N THR A 512 -21.35 32.51 -13.46
CA THR A 512 -21.14 32.54 -14.92
C THR A 512 -21.76 31.34 -15.63
N LYS A 513 -22.10 30.27 -14.89
CA LYS A 513 -22.53 28.97 -15.42
C LYS A 513 -21.52 28.33 -16.37
N GLN A 514 -20.24 28.67 -16.23
CA GLN A 514 -19.15 28.09 -17.02
C GLN A 514 -18.51 26.93 -16.27
N VAL A 515 -18.10 25.90 -17.02
CA VAL A 515 -17.24 24.83 -16.52
C VAL A 515 -15.88 24.90 -17.18
N SER A 516 -14.84 24.96 -16.36
CA SER A 516 -13.48 24.65 -16.77
C SER A 516 -13.18 23.18 -16.46
N PHE A 517 -12.62 22.47 -17.42
CA PHE A 517 -12.18 21.09 -17.28
C PHE A 517 -10.68 20.91 -17.58
N ALA A 518 -10.01 20.07 -16.81
CA ALA A 518 -8.74 19.46 -17.20
C ALA A 518 -8.71 18.00 -16.73
N GLY A 519 -8.03 17.15 -17.48
CA GLY A 519 -7.91 15.74 -17.14
C GLY A 519 -6.57 15.14 -17.53
N ALA A 520 -6.11 14.19 -16.72
CA ALA A 520 -4.99 13.30 -16.96
C ALA A 520 -5.55 11.92 -17.33
N ASN A 521 -5.42 11.53 -18.60
CA ASN A 521 -5.96 10.32 -19.24
C ASN A 521 -7.49 10.12 -19.23
N ASN A 522 -8.19 10.57 -18.18
CA ASN A 522 -9.63 10.40 -18.00
C ASN A 522 -10.43 11.59 -18.56
N PRO A 523 -11.37 11.36 -19.50
CA PRO A 523 -12.14 12.42 -20.14
C PRO A 523 -13.36 12.85 -19.32
N LEU A 524 -13.92 14.01 -19.68
CA LEU A 524 -15.25 14.44 -19.25
C LEU A 524 -16.27 14.11 -20.35
N PHE A 525 -17.38 13.49 -19.98
CA PHE A 525 -18.55 13.33 -20.86
C PHE A 525 -19.62 14.36 -20.49
N ILE A 526 -20.19 15.01 -21.51
CA ILE A 526 -21.29 15.96 -21.37
C ILE A 526 -22.41 15.46 -22.26
N ILE A 527 -23.64 15.46 -21.74
CA ILE A 527 -24.83 15.18 -22.53
C ILE A 527 -25.67 16.44 -22.59
N HIS A 528 -25.84 16.96 -23.81
CA HIS A 528 -26.61 18.15 -24.14
C HIS A 528 -27.58 17.80 -25.27
N ASP A 529 -28.87 18.07 -25.08
CA ASP A 529 -29.93 17.82 -26.08
C ASP A 529 -29.92 16.42 -26.73
N GLY A 530 -29.59 15.38 -25.95
CA GLY A 530 -29.54 14.01 -26.45
C GLY A 530 -28.28 13.65 -27.25
N GLU A 531 -27.30 14.55 -27.31
CA GLU A 531 -25.98 14.30 -27.87
C GLU A 531 -24.91 14.18 -26.79
N LEU A 532 -24.05 13.16 -26.91
CA LEU A 532 -22.91 12.97 -26.00
C LEU A 532 -21.64 13.57 -26.59
N ILE A 533 -21.09 14.56 -25.89
CA ILE A 533 -19.85 15.25 -26.21
C ILE A 533 -18.75 14.72 -25.28
N GLU A 534 -17.63 14.26 -25.84
CA GLU A 534 -16.46 13.86 -25.08
C GLU A 534 -15.39 14.97 -25.10
N VAL A 535 -15.17 15.59 -23.95
CA VAL A 535 -14.07 16.51 -23.72
C VAL A 535 -12.83 15.69 -23.37
N LYS A 536 -11.93 15.52 -24.35
CA LYS A 536 -10.72 14.68 -24.22
C LYS A 536 -9.81 15.19 -23.10
N ALA A 537 -9.15 14.30 -22.38
CA ALA A 537 -8.05 14.64 -21.47
C ALA A 537 -6.69 14.73 -22.19
N ASP A 538 -5.70 15.27 -21.49
CA ASP A 538 -4.30 15.15 -21.90
C ASP A 538 -3.80 13.72 -21.60
N LYS A 539 -3.11 13.13 -22.57
CA LYS A 539 -2.65 11.73 -22.52
C LYS A 539 -1.36 11.59 -21.71
N MET A 540 -1.41 11.98 -20.46
CA MET A 540 -0.32 11.84 -19.49
C MET A 540 -0.91 11.71 -18.08
N PRO A 541 -0.33 10.86 -17.21
CA PRO A 541 -0.78 10.69 -15.83
C PRO A 541 -0.25 11.80 -14.92
N ILE A 542 -0.75 11.81 -13.68
CA ILE A 542 -0.15 12.55 -12.55
C ILE A 542 0.99 11.70 -11.97
N ALA A 543 2.07 11.62 -12.74
CA ALA A 543 3.34 10.99 -12.36
C ALA A 543 4.45 11.52 -13.27
N LEU A 544 5.67 11.05 -13.05
CA LEU A 544 6.77 11.27 -13.97
C LEU A 544 6.45 10.61 -15.32
N TYR A 545 6.47 11.42 -16.38
CA TYR A 545 6.18 11.00 -17.74
C TYR A 545 7.26 11.50 -18.70
N ASP A 546 7.43 10.83 -19.84
CA ASP A 546 8.51 11.17 -20.77
C ASP A 546 8.34 12.58 -21.36
N LYS A 547 7.08 13.01 -21.55
CA LYS A 547 6.75 14.36 -22.01
C LYS A 547 5.97 15.12 -20.94
N MET A 548 6.68 15.93 -20.17
CA MET A 548 6.12 16.76 -19.10
C MET A 548 5.66 18.12 -19.65
N VAL A 549 4.49 18.16 -20.30
CA VAL A 549 3.83 19.42 -20.67
C VAL A 549 2.81 19.81 -19.60
N SER A 550 2.42 21.09 -19.57
CA SER A 550 1.32 21.55 -18.71
C SER A 550 -0.02 21.00 -19.17
N PHE A 551 -0.91 20.72 -18.22
CA PHE A 551 -2.28 20.31 -18.51
C PHE A 551 -3.11 21.46 -19.10
N SER A 552 -3.89 21.15 -20.12
CA SER A 552 -4.76 22.09 -20.83
C SER A 552 -6.08 22.32 -20.09
N ASN A 553 -6.47 23.59 -19.93
CA ASN A 553 -7.81 23.95 -19.47
C ASN A 553 -8.75 24.04 -20.67
N LYS A 554 -9.95 23.50 -20.51
CA LYS A 554 -11.00 23.49 -21.53
C LYS A 554 -12.23 24.11 -20.91
N GLU A 555 -12.56 25.31 -21.37
CA GLU A 555 -13.79 25.99 -21.00
C GLU A 555 -14.94 25.42 -21.83
N VAL A 556 -16.03 25.09 -21.17
CA VAL A 556 -17.27 24.62 -21.78
C VAL A 556 -18.43 25.42 -21.20
N GLU A 557 -19.22 26.01 -22.09
CA GLU A 557 -20.47 26.67 -21.74
C GLU A 557 -21.55 25.61 -21.52
N LEU A 558 -22.26 25.69 -20.40
CA LEU A 558 -23.30 24.73 -20.06
C LEU A 558 -24.67 25.39 -20.05
N HIS A 559 -25.65 24.61 -20.48
CA HIS A 559 -27.05 24.98 -20.44
C HIS A 559 -27.76 24.24 -19.30
N THR A 560 -28.83 24.85 -18.79
CA THR A 560 -29.67 24.19 -17.79
C THR A 560 -30.23 22.89 -18.34
N GLY A 561 -30.09 21.81 -17.59
CA GLY A 561 -30.45 20.45 -17.99
C GLY A 561 -29.29 19.60 -18.50
N ASP A 562 -28.11 20.17 -18.72
CA ASP A 562 -26.91 19.43 -19.14
C ASP A 562 -26.44 18.48 -18.03
N CYS A 563 -25.98 17.29 -18.46
CA CYS A 563 -25.45 16.28 -17.55
C CYS A 563 -23.95 16.07 -17.80
N LEU A 564 -23.15 16.17 -16.74
CA LEU A 564 -21.72 15.94 -16.75
C LEU A 564 -21.39 14.61 -16.08
N TYR A 565 -20.43 13.87 -16.63
CA TYR A 565 -19.96 12.61 -16.08
C TYR A 565 -18.43 12.52 -16.11
N ILE A 566 -17.83 12.24 -14.96
CA ILE A 566 -16.42 11.89 -14.80
C ILE A 566 -16.31 10.55 -14.09
N PHE A 567 -15.32 9.75 -14.44
CA PHE A 567 -15.26 8.34 -14.05
C PHE A 567 -13.84 7.77 -14.08
N SER A 568 -13.61 6.69 -13.32
CA SER A 568 -12.42 5.83 -13.40
C SER A 568 -12.61 4.69 -14.41
N ASP A 569 -11.54 3.97 -14.76
CA ASP A 569 -11.62 2.95 -15.81
C ASP A 569 -12.37 1.68 -15.38
N GLY A 570 -12.50 1.40 -14.07
CA GLY A 570 -13.05 0.14 -13.59
C GLY A 570 -14.48 -0.15 -14.04
N TYR A 571 -15.31 0.88 -14.26
CA TYR A 571 -16.66 0.66 -14.81
C TYR A 571 -16.59 0.07 -16.22
N VAL A 572 -15.74 0.65 -17.08
CA VAL A 572 -15.65 0.27 -18.50
C VAL A 572 -14.79 -0.96 -18.73
N ASP A 573 -13.90 -1.27 -17.80
CA ASP A 573 -12.97 -2.38 -17.86
C ASP A 573 -13.49 -3.67 -17.21
N GLN A 574 -14.63 -3.61 -16.52
CA GLN A 574 -15.27 -4.79 -15.93
C GLN A 574 -15.59 -5.87 -16.95
N PHE A 575 -15.14 -7.09 -16.66
CA PHE A 575 -15.43 -8.29 -17.44
C PHE A 575 -16.80 -8.86 -17.08
N GLY A 576 -17.49 -9.40 -18.09
CA GLY A 576 -18.75 -10.08 -17.88
C GLY A 576 -19.60 -10.26 -19.14
N GLY A 577 -20.90 -10.41 -18.93
CA GLY A 577 -21.88 -10.75 -19.95
C GLY A 577 -21.71 -12.15 -20.54
N PRO A 578 -22.54 -12.53 -21.53
CA PRO A 578 -22.61 -13.92 -22.03
C PRO A 578 -21.33 -14.45 -22.69
N LYS A 579 -20.36 -13.58 -22.98
CA LYS A 579 -19.12 -13.92 -23.68
C LYS A 579 -17.87 -13.54 -22.87
N ASP A 580 -18.04 -13.18 -21.60
CA ASP A 580 -16.96 -12.78 -20.69
C ASP A 580 -16.01 -11.74 -21.30
N LYS A 581 -16.55 -10.57 -21.63
CA LYS A 581 -15.81 -9.45 -22.27
C LYS A 581 -15.86 -8.21 -21.39
N LYS A 582 -14.92 -7.29 -21.61
CA LYS A 582 -14.98 -5.93 -21.03
C LYS A 582 -16.30 -5.24 -21.40
N PHE A 583 -16.81 -4.40 -20.51
CA PHE A 583 -18.02 -3.60 -20.73
C PHE A 583 -17.84 -2.62 -21.90
N MET A 584 -16.66 -2.00 -21.96
CA MET A 584 -16.17 -1.03 -22.96
C MET A 584 -16.87 0.34 -22.89
N LYS A 585 -16.10 1.40 -23.18
CA LYS A 585 -16.58 2.80 -23.23
C LYS A 585 -17.82 3.00 -24.12
N LYS A 586 -17.96 2.24 -25.21
CA LYS A 586 -19.11 2.36 -26.12
C LYS A 586 -20.44 2.05 -25.43
N ARG A 587 -20.50 0.99 -24.63
CA ARG A 587 -21.73 0.64 -23.90
C ARG A 587 -22.03 1.64 -22.80
N PHE A 588 -20.99 2.08 -22.11
CA PHE A 588 -21.11 3.08 -21.05
C PHE A 588 -21.69 4.39 -21.57
N LYS A 589 -21.16 4.90 -22.69
CA LYS A 589 -21.73 6.08 -23.36
C LYS A 589 -23.21 5.91 -23.72
N ASN A 590 -23.58 4.77 -24.30
CA ASN A 590 -24.98 4.50 -24.64
C ASN A 590 -25.87 4.45 -23.40
N LEU A 591 -25.40 3.79 -22.33
CA LEU A 591 -26.13 3.67 -21.07
C LEU A 591 -26.40 5.04 -20.43
N LEU A 592 -25.41 5.95 -20.45
CA LEU A 592 -25.59 7.33 -20.00
C LEU A 592 -26.59 8.08 -20.91
N LEU A 593 -26.42 7.97 -22.23
CA LEU A 593 -27.28 8.63 -23.22
C LEU A 593 -28.74 8.18 -23.18
N GLU A 594 -29.01 6.92 -22.83
CA GLU A 594 -30.37 6.40 -22.70
C GLU A 594 -31.07 6.87 -21.42
N ASN A 595 -30.32 7.34 -20.42
CA ASN A 595 -30.84 7.60 -19.07
C ASN A 595 -30.61 9.02 -18.55
N TYR A 596 -29.91 9.90 -19.27
CA TYR A 596 -29.53 11.24 -18.82
C TYR A 596 -30.71 12.15 -18.40
N GLN A 597 -31.91 11.91 -18.93
CA GLN A 597 -33.11 12.69 -18.58
C GLN A 597 -33.69 12.32 -17.21
N ARG A 598 -33.39 11.12 -16.70
CA ARG A 598 -33.90 10.64 -15.41
C ARG A 598 -33.28 11.42 -14.24
N PRO A 599 -33.92 11.44 -13.06
CA PRO A 599 -33.31 11.95 -11.84
C PRO A 599 -31.93 11.31 -11.56
N MET A 600 -31.00 12.08 -11.00
CA MET A 600 -29.61 11.60 -10.78
C MET A 600 -29.53 10.35 -9.89
N GLU A 601 -30.39 10.21 -8.88
CA GLU A 601 -30.43 8.99 -8.08
C GLU A 601 -30.93 7.77 -8.88
N GLU A 602 -31.94 7.94 -9.75
CA GLU A 602 -32.38 6.86 -10.65
C GLU A 602 -31.28 6.46 -11.64
N GLN A 603 -30.52 7.44 -12.17
CA GLN A 603 -29.39 7.15 -13.05
C GLN A 603 -28.34 6.29 -12.35
N LYS A 604 -28.02 6.62 -11.09
CA LYS A 604 -27.09 5.84 -10.26
C LYS A 604 -27.59 4.41 -10.07
N GLU A 605 -28.85 4.20 -9.70
CA GLU A 605 -29.42 2.87 -9.53
C GLU A 605 -29.36 2.04 -10.82
N ILE A 606 -29.63 2.67 -11.97
CA ILE A 606 -29.54 2.04 -13.29
C ILE A 606 -28.10 1.66 -13.62
N LEU A 607 -27.14 2.54 -13.33
CA LEU A 607 -25.72 2.28 -13.53
C LEU A 607 -25.21 1.15 -12.62
N GLU A 608 -25.63 1.13 -11.35
CA GLU A 608 -25.29 0.08 -10.40
C GLU A 608 -25.84 -1.28 -10.86
N LYS A 609 -27.12 -1.31 -11.25
CA LYS A 609 -27.77 -2.53 -11.73
C LYS A 609 -27.14 -3.04 -13.02
N ALA A 610 -26.93 -2.16 -14.00
CA ALA A 610 -26.30 -2.54 -15.27
C ALA A 610 -24.88 -3.09 -15.08
N TYR A 611 -24.14 -2.53 -14.11
CA TYR A 611 -22.82 -3.02 -13.74
C TYR A 611 -22.88 -4.42 -13.11
N ASP A 612 -23.77 -4.61 -12.12
CA ASP A 612 -23.91 -5.89 -11.41
C ASP A 612 -24.46 -6.99 -12.34
N ASP A 613 -25.42 -6.66 -13.20
CA ASP A 613 -25.97 -7.56 -14.23
C ASP A 613 -24.90 -7.95 -15.27
N TRP A 614 -24.02 -7.01 -15.65
CA TRP A 614 -22.92 -7.31 -16.56
C TRP A 614 -21.89 -8.22 -15.89
N LYS A 615 -21.45 -7.88 -14.68
CA LYS A 615 -20.47 -8.65 -13.90
C LYS A 615 -20.97 -10.07 -13.59
N GLY A 616 -22.25 -10.21 -13.27
CA GLY A 616 -22.85 -11.47 -12.82
C GLY A 616 -22.10 -12.05 -11.61
N ASP A 617 -21.83 -13.35 -11.67
CA ASP A 617 -21.07 -14.09 -10.65
C ASP A 617 -19.54 -13.84 -10.71
N GLY A 618 -19.08 -13.03 -11.67
CA GLY A 618 -17.67 -12.65 -11.80
C GLY A 618 -17.19 -11.75 -10.65
N GLU A 619 -15.88 -11.75 -10.45
CA GLU A 619 -15.22 -10.82 -9.53
C GLU A 619 -15.12 -9.41 -10.13
N GLN A 620 -15.12 -8.41 -9.24
CA GLN A 620 -14.83 -7.04 -9.64
C GLN A 620 -13.34 -6.92 -9.96
N VAL A 621 -12.99 -6.39 -11.14
CA VAL A 621 -11.59 -6.39 -11.61
C VAL A 621 -10.79 -5.21 -11.10
N ASP A 622 -11.44 -4.05 -10.97
CA ASP A 622 -10.84 -2.81 -10.49
C ASP A 622 -11.80 -1.98 -9.63
N ASP A 623 -11.30 -0.94 -8.98
CA ASP A 623 -12.13 0.03 -8.28
C ASP A 623 -13.04 0.79 -9.26
N VAL A 624 -14.25 1.14 -8.83
CA VAL A 624 -15.23 1.82 -9.70
C VAL A 624 -15.65 3.14 -9.07
N LEU A 625 -15.44 4.22 -9.82
CA LEU A 625 -15.90 5.55 -9.48
C LEU A 625 -16.60 6.18 -10.69
N VAL A 626 -17.84 6.62 -10.52
CA VAL A 626 -18.58 7.45 -11.48
C VAL A 626 -19.28 8.58 -10.73
N ILE A 627 -19.06 9.82 -11.16
CA ILE A 627 -19.74 10.99 -10.65
C ILE A 627 -20.59 11.58 -11.78
N GLY A 628 -21.88 11.75 -11.53
CA GLY A 628 -22.82 12.41 -12.44
C GLY A 628 -23.37 13.68 -11.82
N ILE A 629 -23.44 14.77 -12.59
CA ILE A 629 -23.92 16.09 -12.13
C ILE A 629 -24.89 16.65 -13.17
N LYS A 630 -26.01 17.23 -12.73
CA LYS A 630 -26.97 17.94 -13.59
C LYS A 630 -26.99 19.43 -13.24
N ILE A 631 -26.93 20.28 -14.25
CA ILE A 631 -26.92 21.75 -14.10
C ILE A 631 -28.32 22.35 -14.07
#